data_AF-A0A7X6QL13-F1
#
_entry.id   AF-A0A7X6QL13-F1
#
_cell.length_a   1.000
_cell.length_b   1.000
_cell.length_c   1.000
_cell.angle_alpha   90.00
_cell.angle_beta   90.00
_cell.angle_gamma   90.00
#
_symmetry.space_group_name_H-M   'P 1'
#
loop_
_entity.id
_entity.type
_entity.pdbx_description
1 polymer ?
#
loop_
_entity_poly.entity_id
_entity_poly.type
_entity_poly.pdbx_seq_one_letter_code
_entity_poly.pdbx_strand_id
1 'polypeptide(L)' 'MKTLILPALLFLSLACSRSDRYEMDLAAEWKFQMDESDLGIDQRWFDTELSGRMALPGSMMEAGLGNELTLQ' A
#
# COMPACT_ATOMS: atom_id res chain seq x y z
N MET A 1 31.67 -20.51 36.13
CA MET A 1 30.34 -20.54 35.46
C MET A 1 29.83 -19.15 35.10
N LYS A 2 29.93 -18.14 35.99
CA LYS A 2 29.50 -16.75 35.71
C LYS A 2 30.29 -16.00 34.61
N THR A 3 31.56 -16.36 34.37
CA THR A 3 32.44 -15.67 33.40
C THR A 3 32.11 -15.95 31.93
N LEU A 4 31.32 -16.99 31.64
CA LEU A 4 30.91 -17.37 30.28
C LEU A 4 29.58 -16.74 29.83
N ILE A 5 28.85 -16.10 30.77
CA ILE A 5 27.54 -15.49 30.51
C ILE A 5 27.69 -14.17 29.74
N LEU A 6 28.70 -13.37 30.09
CA LEU A 6 28.97 -12.07 29.45
C LEU A 6 29.28 -12.19 27.95
N PRO A 7 30.21 -13.07 27.50
CA PRO A 7 30.47 -13.24 26.07
C PRO A 7 29.30 -13.88 25.33
N ALA A 8 28.52 -14.75 25.97
CA ALA A 8 27.32 -15.34 25.39
C ALA A 8 26.22 -14.29 25.15
N LEU A 9 26.00 -13.36 26.10
CA LEU A 9 25.07 -12.24 25.92
C LEU A 9 25.53 -11.30 24.80
N LEU A 10 26.83 -11.04 24.71
CA LEU A 10 27.41 -10.21 23.65
C LEU A 10 27.16 -10.85 22.27
N PHE A 11 27.45 -12.14 22.12
CA PHE A 11 27.19 -12.89 20.87
C PHE A 11 25.71 -12.90 20.49
N LEU A 12 24.80 -13.01 21.46
CA LEU A 12 23.36 -13.00 21.21
C LEU A 12 22.86 -11.63 20.69
N SER A 13 23.44 -10.52 21.14
CA SER A 13 23.09 -9.18 20.68
C SER A 13 23.44 -8.93 19.21
N LEU A 14 24.53 -9.51 18.71
CA LEU A 14 24.97 -9.42 17.31
C LEU A 14 24.12 -10.24 16.34
N ALA A 15 23.43 -11.27 16.84
CA ALA A 15 22.55 -12.11 16.03
C ALA A 15 21.16 -11.47 15.77
N CYS A 16 20.80 -10.39 16.48
CA CYS A 16 19.45 -9.81 16.46
C CYS A 16 19.29 -8.58 15.53
N SER A 17 20.27 -8.27 14.67
CA SER A 17 20.28 -7.03 13.89
C SER A 17 19.86 -7.15 12.43
N ARG A 18 19.18 -8.23 12.02
CA ARG A 18 18.68 -8.39 10.64
C ARG A 18 17.21 -8.00 10.53
N SER A 19 16.95 -6.71 10.36
CA SER A 19 15.67 -6.23 9.85
C SER A 19 15.75 -6.24 8.32
N ASP A 20 15.46 -7.37 7.68
CA ASP A 20 15.25 -7.38 6.24
C ASP A 20 14.00 -6.53 5.98
N ARG A 21 14.21 -5.31 5.46
CA ARG A 21 13.11 -4.42 5.09
C ARG A 21 12.46 -5.02 3.86
N TYR A 22 11.30 -5.63 4.05
CA TYR A 22 10.47 -6.13 2.97
C TYR A 22 9.79 -4.94 2.29
N GLU A 23 10.23 -4.63 1.08
CA GLU A 23 9.61 -3.64 0.21
C GLU A 23 9.02 -4.39 -0.99
N MET A 24 7.76 -4.09 -1.30
CA MET A 24 7.04 -4.68 -2.42
C MET A 24 6.48 -3.55 -3.27
N ASP A 25 6.80 -3.59 -4.56
CA ASP A 25 6.19 -2.69 -5.53
C ASP A 25 4.70 -3.03 -5.68
N LEU A 26 3.85 -2.01 -5.58
CA LEU A 26 2.40 -2.11 -5.74
C LEU A 26 1.92 -1.52 -7.08
N ALA A 27 2.85 -1.07 -7.92
CA ALA A 27 2.53 -0.54 -9.25
C ALA A 27 1.95 -1.65 -10.13
N ALA A 28 0.69 -1.49 -10.51
CA ALA A 28 -0.08 -2.48 -11.27
C ALA A 28 -1.38 -1.86 -11.78
N GLU A 29 -2.16 -2.66 -12.52
CA GLU A 29 -3.58 -2.37 -12.78
C GLU A 29 -4.43 -2.80 -11.58
N TRP A 30 -5.25 -1.86 -11.08
CA TRP A 30 -6.15 -2.06 -9.94
C TRP A 30 -7.60 -1.99 -10.38
N LYS A 31 -8.47 -2.78 -9.74
CA LYS A 31 -9.92 -2.57 -9.86
C LYS A 31 -10.27 -1.26 -9.15
N PHE A 32 -11.11 -0.45 -9.78
CA PHE A 32 -11.42 0.90 -9.35
C PHE A 32 -12.85 1.29 -9.73
N GLN A 33 -13.44 2.24 -9.00
CA GLN A 33 -14.72 2.83 -9.35
C GLN A 33 -14.74 4.30 -8.93
N MET A 34 -15.21 5.18 -9.82
CA MET A 34 -15.42 6.60 -9.50
C MET A 34 -16.64 6.75 -8.59
N ASP A 35 -16.51 7.57 -7.56
CA ASP A 35 -17.54 7.80 -6.56
C ASP A 35 -17.87 9.29 -6.42
N GLU A 36 -18.50 9.85 -7.46
CA GLU A 36 -18.88 11.28 -7.47
C GLU A 36 -19.93 11.62 -6.41
N SER A 37 -20.69 10.62 -5.94
CA SER A 37 -21.80 10.80 -4.98
C SER A 37 -21.45 10.34 -3.56
N ASP A 38 -20.21 9.94 -3.30
CA ASP A 38 -19.71 9.46 -1.98
C ASP A 38 -20.55 8.31 -1.39
N LEU A 39 -20.89 7.31 -2.22
CA LEU A 39 -21.76 6.18 -1.87
C LEU A 39 -21.00 4.89 -1.58
N GLY A 40 -19.71 4.81 -1.88
CA GLY A 40 -18.95 3.56 -1.90
C GLY A 40 -18.89 2.86 -0.54
N ILE A 41 -18.82 3.63 0.55
CA ILE A 41 -18.85 3.09 1.92
C ILE A 41 -20.25 2.62 2.31
N ASP A 42 -21.27 3.46 2.08
CA ASP A 42 -22.67 3.15 2.41
C ASP A 42 -23.18 1.92 1.67
N GLN A 43 -22.78 1.76 0.40
CA GLN A 43 -23.13 0.62 -0.44
C GLN A 43 -22.15 -0.56 -0.33
N ARG A 44 -21.13 -0.45 0.53
CA ARG A 44 -20.14 -1.50 0.79
C ARG A 44 -19.44 -2.04 -0.47
N TRP A 45 -19.01 -1.16 -1.37
CA TRP A 45 -18.38 -1.57 -2.63
C TRP A 45 -17.12 -2.44 -2.43
N PHE A 46 -16.45 -2.34 -1.28
CA PHE A 46 -15.32 -3.21 -0.89
C PHE A 46 -15.69 -4.70 -0.76
N ASP A 47 -16.97 -5.04 -0.64
CA ASP A 47 -17.47 -6.44 -0.65
C ASP A 47 -17.96 -6.87 -2.04
N THR A 48 -17.75 -6.05 -3.07
CA THR A 48 -18.27 -6.28 -4.43
C THR A 48 -17.14 -6.25 -5.47
N GLU A 49 -17.45 -6.68 -6.69
CA GLU A 49 -16.52 -6.51 -7.80
C GLU A 49 -16.69 -5.12 -8.43
N LEU A 50 -15.67 -4.27 -8.28
CA LEU A 50 -15.62 -2.97 -8.94
C LEU A 50 -15.47 -3.16 -10.45
N SER A 51 -16.25 -2.39 -11.22
CA SER A 51 -16.35 -2.55 -12.68
C SER A 51 -15.23 -1.88 -13.47
N GLY A 52 -14.59 -0.85 -12.92
CA GLY A 52 -13.50 -0.13 -13.57
C GLY A 52 -12.12 -0.70 -13.28
N ARG A 53 -11.13 -0.25 -14.05
CA ARG A 53 -9.70 -0.52 -13.83
C ARG A 53 -8.89 0.74 -14.06
N MET A 54 -7.79 0.88 -13.32
CA MET A 54 -6.81 1.94 -13.55
C MET A 54 -5.39 1.46 -13.22
N ALA A 55 -4.40 1.94 -13.96
CA ALA A 55 -3.00 1.77 -13.61
C ALA A 55 -2.63 2.69 -12.45
N LEU A 56 -1.95 2.14 -11.45
CA LEU A 56 -1.34 2.89 -10.36
C LEU A 56 0.18 2.63 -10.33
N PRO A 57 1.02 3.62 -9.97
CA PRO A 57 0.65 5.00 -9.64
C PRO A 57 0.23 5.82 -10.88
N GLY A 58 -0.63 6.82 -10.67
CA GLY A 58 -1.17 7.72 -11.70
C GLY A 58 -2.41 8.44 -11.19
N SER A 59 -2.73 9.60 -11.75
CA SER A 59 -3.95 10.35 -11.41
C SER A 59 -5.14 9.95 -12.29
N MET A 60 -6.37 10.21 -11.81
CA MET A 60 -7.58 9.99 -12.62
C MET A 60 -7.55 10.83 -13.92
N MET A 61 -7.04 12.06 -13.86
CA MET A 61 -6.93 12.94 -15.01
C MET A 61 -5.98 12.38 -16.08
N GLU A 62 -4.82 11.83 -15.69
CA GLU A 62 -3.89 11.18 -16.61
C GLU A 62 -4.50 9.93 -17.27
N ALA A 63 -5.43 9.26 -16.57
CA ALA A 63 -6.22 8.15 -17.11
C ALA A 63 -7.42 8.61 -17.96
N GLY A 64 -7.62 9.91 -18.16
CA GLY A 64 -8.75 10.47 -18.91
C GLY A 64 -10.10 10.32 -18.20
N LEU A 65 -10.09 10.17 -16.87
CA LEU A 65 -11.27 10.02 -16.03
C LEU A 65 -11.59 11.33 -15.28
N GLY A 66 -12.88 11.56 -15.04
CA GLY A 66 -13.40 12.76 -14.39
C GLY A 66 -13.76 13.87 -15.38
N ASN A 67 -14.06 15.05 -14.83
CA ASN A 67 -14.46 16.21 -15.62
C ASN A 67 -13.24 16.97 -16.15
N GLU A 68 -13.39 17.59 -17.33
CA GLU A 68 -12.37 18.50 -17.84
C GLU A 68 -12.14 19.68 -16.89
N LEU A 69 -10.88 19.98 -16.64
CA LEU A 69 -10.50 21.18 -15.90
C LEU A 69 -10.77 22.40 -16.76
N THR A 70 -11.69 23.26 -16.32
CA THR A 70 -11.93 24.56 -16.93
C THR A 70 -11.34 25.67 -16.06
N LEU A 71 -10.82 26.73 -16.69
CA LEU A 71 -10.39 27.94 -15.98
C LEU A 71 -11.63 28.68 -15.49
N GLN A 72 -11.71 28.96 -14.18
CA GLN A 72 -12.67 29.88 -13.59
C GLN A 72 -12.14 31.31 -13.54
#